data_AF-A0A4Q3T8G7-F1
#
_entry.id   AF-A0A4Q3T8G7-F1
#
_cell.length_a   1.000
_cell.length_b   1.000
_cell.length_c   1.000
_cell.angle_alpha   90.00
_cell.angle_beta   90.00
_cell.angle_gamma   90.00
#
_symmetry.space_group_name_H-M   'P 1'
#
loop_
_entity.id
_entity.type
_entity.pdbx_description
1 polymer ?
#
loop_
_entity_poly.entity_id
_entity_poly.type
_entity_poly.pdbx_seq_one_letter_code
_entity_poly.pdbx_strand_id
1 'polypeptide(L)'
;MPDNPVNLRPWRALLRWSSNHPGLIVSAFTLTFAGFNILAFGNFDPEVAQTIVQEQGLAAVAVGQLLSIAATAAPLMLMVGLALPFLRRIEPLTTIHRSTAWPLAVIAAAATLTLERSTAIAVVTLPALVASAALISRRRARRRRRRNKKYAEEPAPPSEVDQVNSAIQTLVVLAVIIATVTIIDSDPWLPRERIDRTDAPSITGYVLNADGDELVVVRAQSKQVMRIARSNRTASALSRVAASWASLAVLA
;
A
#
# COMPACT_ATOMS: atom_id res chain seq x y z
N MET A 1 3.06 30.19 45.87
CA MET A 1 3.73 29.65 44.68
C MET A 1 2.70 29.62 43.57
N PRO A 2 2.91 30.34 42.46
CA PRO A 2 1.91 30.46 41.41
C PRO A 2 1.84 29.18 40.58
N ASP A 3 0.62 28.70 40.36
CA ASP A 3 0.30 27.62 39.44
C ASP A 3 0.78 28.00 38.04
N ASN A 4 1.86 27.34 37.61
CA ASN A 4 2.41 27.51 36.29
C ASN A 4 1.40 26.93 35.29
N PRO A 5 0.73 27.75 34.43
CA PRO A 5 -0.23 27.22 33.48
C PRO A 5 0.54 26.28 32.56
N VAL A 6 0.24 24.98 32.69
CA VAL A 6 0.86 23.94 31.87
C VAL A 6 0.51 24.28 30.43
N ASN A 7 1.48 24.89 29.75
CA ASN A 7 1.45 25.22 28.35
C ASN A 7 1.55 23.88 27.59
N LEU A 8 0.46 23.11 27.66
CA LEU A 8 0.28 21.84 26.97
C LEU A 8 0.32 22.16 25.50
N ARG A 9 1.52 22.07 24.93
CA ARG A 9 1.75 22.33 23.52
C ARG A 9 0.68 21.56 22.71
N PRO A 10 -0.09 22.24 21.84
CA PRO A 10 -1.30 21.69 21.22
C PRO A 10 -1.07 20.35 20.48
N TRP A 11 0.17 20.12 20.00
CA TRP A 11 0.54 18.86 19.36
C TRP A 11 0.48 17.63 20.30
N ARG A 12 0.66 17.78 21.62
CA ARG A 12 0.56 16.66 22.57
C ARG A 12 -0.89 16.21 22.78
N ALA A 13 -1.84 17.15 22.72
CA ALA A 13 -3.27 16.84 22.76
C ALA A 13 -3.68 16.06 21.51
N LEU A 14 -3.19 16.49 20.34
CA LEU A 14 -3.36 15.77 19.06
C LEU A 14 -2.80 14.34 19.11
N LEU A 15 -1.61 14.14 19.70
CA LEU A 15 -1.00 12.81 19.82
C LEU A 15 -1.73 11.88 20.79
N ARG A 16 -2.34 12.41 21.86
CA ARG A 16 -3.17 11.61 22.76
C ARG A 16 -4.53 11.28 22.14
N TRP A 17 -5.09 12.23 21.39
CA TRP A 17 -6.32 12.00 20.64
C TRP A 17 -6.10 10.92 19.57
N SER A 18 -4.99 10.98 18.84
CA SER A 18 -4.68 10.00 17.80
C SER A 18 -4.49 8.59 18.34
N SER A 19 -3.87 8.44 19.52
CA SER A 19 -3.73 7.12 20.16
C SER A 19 -5.06 6.52 20.63
N ASN A 20 -6.05 7.35 20.96
CA ASN A 20 -7.35 6.90 21.46
C ASN A 20 -8.36 6.60 20.34
N HIS A 21 -8.12 7.13 19.14
CA HIS A 21 -9.02 6.95 17.99
C HIS A 21 -8.29 6.41 16.75
N PRO A 22 -7.58 5.26 16.84
CA PRO A 22 -6.85 4.71 15.71
C PRO A 22 -7.78 4.39 14.53
N GLY A 23 -9.03 4.00 14.79
CA GLY A 23 -10.03 3.74 13.76
C GLY A 23 -10.38 4.95 12.90
N LEU A 24 -10.47 6.15 13.49
CA LEU A 24 -10.75 7.39 12.75
C LEU A 24 -9.57 7.80 11.87
N ILE A 25 -8.34 7.59 12.34
CA ILE A 25 -7.14 7.90 11.57
C ILE A 25 -7.02 6.95 10.40
N VAL A 26 -7.20 5.65 10.64
CA VAL A 26 -7.17 4.64 9.58
C VAL A 26 -8.26 4.94 8.56
N SER A 27 -9.50 5.20 8.97
CA SER A 27 -10.58 5.50 8.03
C SER A 27 -10.35 6.79 7.24
N ALA A 28 -9.89 7.87 7.88
CA ALA A 28 -9.56 9.11 7.20
C ALA A 28 -8.42 8.92 6.20
N PHE A 29 -7.38 8.17 6.58
CA PHE A 29 -6.26 7.84 5.70
C PHE A 29 -6.70 6.98 4.52
N THR A 30 -7.50 5.93 4.76
CA THR A 30 -8.07 5.07 3.72
C THR A 30 -8.94 5.86 2.74
N LEU A 31 -9.77 6.79 3.24
CA LEU A 31 -10.65 7.60 2.39
C LEU A 31 -9.85 8.60 1.55
N THR A 32 -8.86 9.26 2.16
CA THR A 32 -7.92 10.15 1.45
C THR A 32 -7.17 9.38 0.37
N PHE A 33 -6.69 8.19 0.72
CA PHE A 33 -5.94 7.33 -0.18
C PHE A 33 -6.80 6.80 -1.33
N ALA A 34 -8.05 6.41 -1.07
CA ALA A 34 -9.01 6.01 -2.10
C ALA A 34 -9.28 7.18 -3.06
N GLY A 35 -9.52 8.39 -2.55
CA GLY A 35 -9.70 9.58 -3.38
C GLY A 35 -8.48 9.88 -4.24
N PHE A 36 -7.28 9.77 -3.67
CA PHE A 36 -6.03 9.94 -4.41
C PHE A 36 -5.85 8.87 -5.51
N ASN A 37 -6.25 7.62 -5.24
CA ASN A 37 -6.15 6.55 -6.24
C ASN A 37 -7.11 6.75 -7.43
N ILE A 38 -8.35 7.20 -7.16
CA ILE A 38 -9.31 7.53 -8.22
C ILE A 38 -8.77 8.67 -9.09
N LEU A 39 -8.20 9.70 -8.46
CA LEU A 39 -7.56 10.80 -9.17
C LEU A 39 -6.38 10.29 -10.01
N ALA A 40 -5.48 9.50 -9.42
CA ALA A 40 -4.32 8.95 -10.13
C ALA A 40 -4.74 8.11 -11.35
N PHE A 41 -5.79 7.29 -11.22
CA PHE A 41 -6.33 6.50 -12.33
C PHE A 41 -6.82 7.37 -13.50
N GLY A 42 -7.47 8.50 -13.20
CA GLY A 42 -7.87 9.51 -14.18
C GLY A 42 -6.75 10.46 -14.63
N ASN A 43 -5.47 10.14 -14.36
CA ASN A 43 -4.33 11.03 -14.61
C ASN A 43 -4.49 12.43 -13.96
N PHE A 44 -5.06 12.44 -12.75
CA PHE A 44 -5.42 13.63 -11.97
C PHE A 44 -6.45 14.56 -12.65
N ASP A 45 -7.21 14.06 -13.62
CA ASP A 45 -8.36 14.76 -14.19
C ASP A 45 -9.59 14.63 -13.25
N PRO A 46 -10.07 15.74 -12.65
CA PRO A 46 -11.20 15.71 -11.75
C PRO A 46 -12.51 15.33 -12.46
N GLU A 47 -12.66 15.57 -13.76
CA GLU A 47 -13.86 15.21 -14.52
C GLU A 47 -13.98 13.69 -14.68
N VAL A 48 -12.85 13.01 -14.93
CA VAL A 48 -12.78 11.55 -15.00
C VAL A 48 -13.09 10.94 -13.63
N ALA A 49 -12.50 11.48 -12.57
CA ALA A 49 -12.73 11.02 -11.21
C ALA A 49 -14.20 11.16 -10.78
N GLN A 50 -14.82 12.32 -11.06
CA GLN A 50 -16.23 12.55 -10.80
C GLN A 50 -17.10 11.57 -11.57
N THR A 51 -16.80 11.32 -12.85
CA THR A 51 -17.56 10.38 -13.67
C THR A 51 -17.48 8.95 -13.12
N ILE A 52 -16.30 8.50 -12.69
CA ILE A 52 -16.15 7.17 -12.07
C ILE A 52 -17.01 7.04 -10.81
N VAL A 53 -16.97 8.06 -9.94
CA VAL A 53 -17.74 8.07 -8.69
C VAL A 53 -19.24 8.10 -8.94
N GLN A 54 -19.69 8.87 -9.94
CA GLN A 54 -21.10 8.97 -10.30
C GLN A 54 -21.63 7.67 -10.93
N GLU A 55 -20.87 7.05 -11.82
CA GLU A 55 -21.31 5.88 -12.58
C GLU A 55 -21.24 4.57 -11.78
N GLN A 56 -20.25 4.42 -10.88
CA GLN A 56 -20.12 3.21 -10.05
C GLN A 56 -20.70 3.36 -8.65
N GLY A 57 -20.87 4.59 -8.18
CA GLY A 57 -21.15 4.89 -6.78
C GLY A 57 -19.92 4.75 -5.88
N LEU A 58 -19.88 5.56 -4.82
CA LEU A 58 -18.78 5.56 -3.83
C LEU A 58 -18.57 4.19 -3.18
N ALA A 59 -19.65 3.42 -2.98
CA ALA A 59 -19.60 2.12 -2.32
C ALA A 59 -18.82 1.08 -3.14
N ALA A 60 -19.07 0.97 -4.44
CA ALA A 60 -18.38 0.03 -5.32
C ALA A 60 -16.89 0.35 -5.41
N VAL A 61 -16.55 1.64 -5.50
CA VAL A 61 -15.17 2.12 -5.48
C VAL A 61 -14.48 1.77 -4.16
N ALA A 62 -15.16 2.00 -3.03
CA ALA A 62 -14.62 1.67 -1.71
C ALA A 62 -14.39 0.16 -1.55
N VAL A 63 -15.32 -0.69 -2.00
CA VAL A 63 -15.19 -2.15 -1.96
C VAL A 63 -14.05 -2.62 -2.86
N GLY A 64 -13.95 -2.11 -4.08
CA GLY A 64 -12.85 -2.40 -4.99
C GLY A 64 -11.50 -2.03 -4.40
N GLN A 65 -11.41 -0.86 -3.76
CA GLN A 65 -10.20 -0.42 -3.09
C GLN A 65 -9.86 -1.29 -1.87
N LEU A 66 -10.86 -1.69 -1.08
CA LEU A 66 -10.65 -2.59 0.05
C LEU A 66 -10.18 -3.97 -0.41
N LEU A 67 -10.68 -4.48 -1.53
CA LEU A 67 -10.21 -5.74 -2.13
C LEU A 67 -8.75 -5.62 -2.60
N SER A 68 -8.38 -4.53 -3.27
CA SER A 68 -6.99 -4.27 -3.68
C SER A 68 -6.05 -4.11 -2.47
N ILE A 69 -6.50 -3.39 -1.44
CA ILE A 69 -5.76 -3.27 -0.17
C ILE A 69 -5.66 -4.63 0.51
N ALA A 70 -6.73 -5.43 0.55
CA ALA A 70 -6.70 -6.75 1.17
C ALA A 70 -5.73 -7.68 0.42
N ALA A 71 -5.77 -7.69 -0.92
CA ALA A 71 -4.86 -8.49 -1.74
C ALA A 71 -3.39 -8.12 -1.54
N THR A 72 -3.08 -6.82 -1.36
CA THR A 72 -1.72 -6.33 -1.12
C THR A 72 -1.28 -6.43 0.34
N ALA A 73 -2.19 -6.18 1.28
CA ALA A 73 -1.91 -6.19 2.72
C ALA A 73 -1.88 -7.61 3.29
N ALA A 74 -2.65 -8.57 2.74
CA ALA A 74 -2.66 -9.96 3.20
C ALA A 74 -1.27 -10.60 3.26
N PRO A 75 -0.43 -10.57 2.21
CA PRO A 75 0.92 -11.14 2.28
C PRO A 75 1.82 -10.40 3.27
N LEU A 76 1.63 -9.08 3.43
CA LEU A 76 2.40 -8.26 4.37
C LEU A 76 2.01 -8.58 5.83
N MET A 77 0.71 -8.70 6.10
CA MET A 77 0.15 -9.15 7.38
C MET A 77 0.61 -10.57 7.71
N LEU A 78 0.60 -11.49 6.73
CA LEU A 78 1.11 -12.85 6.88
C LEU A 78 2.61 -12.82 7.22
N MET A 79 3.40 -12.03 6.50
CA MET A 79 4.84 -11.90 6.74
C MET A 79 5.12 -11.34 8.14
N VAL A 80 4.40 -10.28 8.55
CA VAL A 80 4.52 -9.68 9.88
C VAL A 80 4.09 -10.66 10.96
N GLY A 81 2.96 -11.35 10.77
CA GLY A 81 2.45 -12.38 11.67
C GLY A 81 3.39 -13.56 11.84
N LEU A 82 4.04 -14.00 10.76
CA LEU A 82 5.07 -15.04 10.78
C LEU A 82 6.37 -14.52 11.41
N ALA A 83 6.77 -13.27 11.19
CA ALA A 83 8.00 -12.69 11.73
C ALA A 83 7.91 -12.32 13.23
N LEU A 84 6.73 -11.91 13.71
CA LEU A 84 6.47 -11.50 15.09
C LEU A 84 6.90 -12.53 16.15
N PRO A 85 6.58 -13.84 16.06
CA PRO A 85 7.03 -14.82 17.04
C PRO A 85 8.55 -15.04 17.00
N PHE A 86 9.20 -14.90 15.84
CA PHE A 86 10.66 -14.93 15.76
C PHE A 86 11.28 -13.70 16.41
N LEU A 87 10.74 -12.50 16.15
CA LEU A 87 11.19 -11.26 16.78
C LEU A 87 11.03 -11.29 18.30
N ARG A 88 9.91 -11.81 18.81
CA ARG A 88 9.68 -11.98 20.26
C ARG A 88 10.61 -13.00 20.92
N ARG A 89 11.14 -13.97 20.18
CA ARG A 89 12.11 -14.96 20.68
C ARG A 89 13.56 -14.49 20.58
N ILE A 90 13.84 -13.34 19.97
CA ILE A 90 15.18 -12.77 19.85
C ILE A 90 15.42 -11.79 21.02
N GLU A 91 15.46 -12.35 22.22
CA GLU A 91 16.22 -11.84 23.38
C GLU A 91 17.30 -12.90 23.71
N PRO A 92 18.44 -12.51 24.32
CA PRO A 92 19.79 -12.56 23.75
C PRO A 92 20.36 -13.98 23.59
N LEU A 93 19.70 -14.83 22.82
CA LEU A 93 20.18 -16.17 22.50
C LEU A 93 21.16 -16.08 21.33
N THR A 94 22.45 -16.10 21.71
CA THR A 94 23.64 -16.61 21.01
C THR A 94 23.61 -16.62 19.47
N THR A 95 24.65 -16.01 18.90
CA THR A 95 25.07 -15.76 17.50
C THR A 95 24.72 -16.79 16.41
N ILE A 96 24.27 -17.99 16.76
CA ILE A 96 24.08 -19.14 15.88
C ILE A 96 22.65 -19.19 15.29
N HIS A 97 21.62 -18.69 15.98
CA HIS A 97 20.23 -18.69 15.46
C HIS A 97 19.93 -17.59 14.41
N ARG A 98 20.94 -16.79 14.06
CA ARG A 98 20.81 -15.71 13.08
C ARG A 98 20.85 -16.20 11.63
N SER A 99 21.28 -17.46 11.38
CA SER A 99 21.37 -18.01 10.02
C SER A 99 20.05 -18.59 9.50
N THR A 100 19.10 -18.95 10.37
CA THR A 100 17.83 -19.57 9.99
C THR A 100 16.67 -18.58 9.79
N ALA A 101 16.73 -17.39 10.39
CA ALA A 101 15.74 -16.33 10.11
C ALA A 101 15.86 -15.75 8.69
N TRP A 102 17.06 -15.79 8.11
CA TRP A 102 17.32 -15.29 6.76
C TRP A 102 16.62 -16.12 5.67
N PRO A 103 16.72 -17.47 5.62
CA PRO A 103 16.02 -18.27 4.62
C PRO A 103 14.50 -18.17 4.75
N LEU A 104 13.93 -18.02 5.96
CA LEU A 104 12.49 -17.81 6.13
C LEU A 104 12.02 -16.45 5.59
N ALA A 105 12.79 -15.38 5.80
CA ALA A 105 12.53 -14.08 5.18
C ALA A 105 12.70 -14.12 3.65
N VAL A 106 13.66 -14.90 3.15
CA VAL A 106 13.87 -15.12 1.71
C VAL A 106 12.76 -15.95 1.09
N ILE A 107 12.24 -16.97 1.78
CA ILE A 107 11.10 -17.78 1.33
C ILE A 107 9.80 -16.95 1.36
N ALA A 108 9.60 -16.12 2.38
CA ALA A 108 8.48 -15.18 2.42
C ALA A 108 8.58 -14.14 1.30
N ALA A 109 9.78 -13.61 1.04
CA ALA A 109 10.03 -12.72 -0.10
C ALA A 109 9.85 -13.42 -1.46
N ALA A 110 10.21 -14.71 -1.56
CA ALA A 110 10.00 -15.55 -2.74
C ALA A 110 8.51 -15.88 -2.98
N ALA A 111 7.72 -16.04 -1.93
CA ALA A 111 6.27 -16.24 -2.02
C ALA A 111 5.53 -14.95 -2.44
N THR A 112 6.10 -13.77 -2.17
CA THR A 112 5.59 -12.49 -2.68
C THR A 112 6.06 -12.17 -4.10
N LEU A 113 7.15 -12.78 -4.56
CA LEU A 113 7.68 -12.64 -5.92
C LEU A 113 6.80 -13.29 -7.00
N THR A 114 5.83 -14.13 -6.62
CA THR A 114 4.85 -14.73 -7.52
C THR A 114 3.63 -13.84 -7.79
N LEU A 115 3.48 -12.72 -7.08
CA LEU A 115 2.52 -11.66 -7.41
C LEU A 115 3.23 -10.66 -8.33
N GLU A 116 2.55 -10.21 -9.39
CA GLU A 116 2.97 -9.32 -10.50
C GLU A 116 4.39 -8.71 -10.44
N ARG A 117 5.14 -8.81 -11.57
CA ARG A 117 6.56 -8.39 -11.72
C ARG A 117 6.92 -7.02 -11.13
N SER A 118 5.98 -6.07 -11.06
CA SER A 118 6.18 -4.75 -10.45
C SER A 118 6.24 -4.83 -8.91
N THR A 119 5.36 -5.60 -8.28
CA THR A 119 5.34 -5.83 -6.81
C THR A 119 6.52 -6.67 -6.34
N ALA A 120 6.95 -7.64 -7.16
CA ALA A 120 8.17 -8.41 -6.96
C ALA A 120 9.42 -7.54 -6.72
N ILE A 121 9.60 -6.47 -7.50
CA ILE A 121 10.77 -5.59 -7.37
C ILE A 121 10.72 -4.83 -6.04
N ALA A 122 9.57 -4.26 -5.68
CA ALA A 122 9.40 -3.53 -4.42
C ALA A 122 9.62 -4.43 -3.20
N VAL A 123 9.11 -5.66 -3.24
CA VAL A 123 9.21 -6.61 -2.12
C VAL A 123 10.59 -7.25 -2.00
N VAL A 124 11.41 -7.33 -3.06
CA VAL A 124 12.81 -7.79 -2.96
C VAL A 124 13.76 -6.66 -2.58
N THR A 125 13.55 -5.47 -3.14
CA THR A 125 14.43 -4.33 -2.89
C THR A 125 14.32 -3.81 -1.47
N LEU A 126 13.12 -3.76 -0.88
CA LEU A 126 12.91 -3.30 0.50
C LEU A 126 13.70 -4.11 1.55
N PRO A 127 13.57 -5.45 1.63
CA PRO A 127 14.35 -6.26 2.55
C PRO A 127 15.85 -6.19 2.28
N ALA A 128 16.26 -6.11 1.00
CA ALA A 128 17.67 -5.95 0.65
C ALA A 128 18.23 -4.60 1.14
N LEU A 129 17.44 -3.52 1.04
CA LEU A 129 17.80 -2.17 1.49
C LEU A 129 17.80 -2.10 3.03
N VAL A 130 16.84 -2.76 3.69
CA VAL A 130 16.81 -2.95 5.15
C VAL A 130 18.04 -3.71 5.62
N ALA A 131 18.35 -4.84 5.00
CA ALA A 131 19.48 -5.70 5.38
C ALA A 131 20.81 -4.99 5.16
N SER A 132 20.96 -4.25 4.07
CA SER A 132 22.17 -3.47 3.79
C SER A 132 22.31 -2.27 4.73
N ALA A 133 21.24 -1.53 5.04
CA ALA A 133 21.25 -0.47 6.05
C ALA A 133 21.61 -1.02 7.45
N ALA A 134 21.05 -2.16 7.84
CA ALA A 134 21.37 -2.84 9.09
C ALA A 134 22.82 -3.37 9.13
N LEU A 135 23.37 -3.82 7.99
CA LEU A 135 24.77 -4.21 7.87
C LEU A 135 25.71 -2.99 7.98
N ILE A 136 25.35 -1.88 7.35
CA ILE A 136 26.12 -0.63 7.41
C ILE A 136 26.12 -0.06 8.83
N SER A 137 24.96 -0.02 9.51
CA SER A 137 24.87 0.46 10.89
C SER A 137 25.69 -0.41 11.84
N ARG A 138 25.65 -1.74 11.69
CA ARG A 138 26.49 -2.69 12.45
C ARG A 138 27.98 -2.49 12.19
N ARG A 139 28.39 -2.26 10.93
CA ARG A 139 29.78 -1.96 10.58
C ARG A 139 30.24 -0.64 11.19
N ARG A 140 29.40 0.40 11.17
CA ARG A 140 29.67 1.70 11.80
C ARG A 140 29.77 1.59 13.32
N ALA A 141 28.85 0.86 13.97
CA ALA A 141 28.89 0.62 15.41
C ALA A 141 30.17 -0.12 15.84
N ARG A 142 30.57 -1.16 15.10
CA ARG A 142 31.84 -1.87 15.36
C ARG A 142 33.06 -0.95 15.21
N ARG A 143 33.09 -0.08 14.19
CA ARG A 143 34.17 0.90 14.01
C ARG A 143 34.20 1.93 15.16
N ARG A 144 33.04 2.41 15.61
CA ARG A 144 32.93 3.32 16.77
C ARG A 144 33.43 2.67 18.06
N ARG A 145 33.04 1.41 18.35
CA ARG A 145 33.54 0.67 19.53
C ARG A 145 35.07 0.53 19.53
N ARG A 146 35.68 0.29 18.36
CA ARG A 146 37.16 0.25 18.23
C ARG A 146 37.82 1.61 18.44
N ARG A 147 37.16 2.70 18.02
CA ARG A 147 37.67 4.07 18.17
C ARG A 147 37.52 4.59 19.60
N ASN A 148 36.38 4.31 20.26
CA ASN A 148 36.13 4.74 21.64
C ASN A 148 36.95 3.96 22.67
N LYS A 149 37.39 2.73 22.37
CA LYS A 149 38.36 2.00 23.21
C LYS A 149 39.70 2.75 23.38
N LYS A 150 40.02 3.72 22.53
CA LYS A 150 41.20 4.58 22.65
C LYS A 150 40.98 5.87 23.46
N TYR A 151 39.74 6.22 23.82
CA TYR A 151 39.37 7.48 24.47
C TYR A 151 38.37 7.24 25.61
N ALA A 152 38.62 6.22 26.44
CA ALA A 152 37.71 5.82 27.50
C ALA A 152 37.83 6.75 28.72
N GLU A 153 37.28 7.95 28.61
CA GLU A 153 37.03 8.81 29.79
C GLU A 153 35.99 9.92 29.50
N GLU A 154 34.92 9.66 28.73
CA GLU A 154 33.78 10.61 28.68
C GLU A 154 32.51 10.01 28.06
N PRO A 155 31.37 10.72 28.20
CA PRO A 155 30.20 10.33 28.99
C PRO A 155 29.32 9.27 28.31
N ALA A 156 28.43 8.69 29.13
CA ALA A 156 27.58 7.54 28.79
C ALA A 156 26.93 7.67 27.40
N PRO A 157 27.15 6.67 26.51
CA PRO A 157 26.59 6.72 25.17
C PRO A 157 25.07 6.75 25.23
N PRO A 158 24.40 7.46 24.29
CA PRO A 158 22.96 7.43 24.16
C PRO A 158 22.50 5.97 24.09
N SER A 159 21.44 5.65 24.83
CA SER A 159 20.98 4.28 25.04
C SER A 159 20.84 3.57 23.69
N GLU A 160 21.43 2.38 23.55
CA GLU A 160 21.37 1.61 22.28
C GLU A 160 19.91 1.35 21.84
N VAL A 161 18.97 1.47 22.78
CA VAL A 161 17.52 1.34 22.59
C VAL A 161 16.97 2.45 21.68
N ASP A 162 17.43 3.70 21.80
CA ASP A 162 16.93 4.83 21.00
C ASP A 162 17.39 4.75 19.52
N GLN A 163 18.58 4.20 19.27
CA GLN A 163 19.09 4.01 17.90
C GLN A 163 18.37 2.88 17.15
N VAL A 164 17.96 1.81 17.84
CA VAL A 164 17.21 0.72 17.20
C VAL A 164 15.79 1.18 16.88
N ASN A 165 15.16 1.96 17.77
CA ASN A 165 13.79 2.41 17.58
C ASN A 165 13.66 3.38 16.38
N SER A 166 14.61 4.30 16.22
CA SER A 166 14.64 5.23 15.07
C SER A 166 14.89 4.54 13.73
N ALA A 167 15.72 3.49 13.69
CA ALA A 167 15.94 2.70 12.48
C ALA A 167 14.69 1.91 12.06
N ILE A 168 13.97 1.32 13.02
CA ILE A 168 12.71 0.62 12.77
C ILE A 168 11.64 1.59 12.27
N GLN A 169 11.50 2.76 12.90
CA GLN A 169 10.56 3.79 12.45
C GLN A 169 10.86 4.25 11.01
N THR A 170 12.14 4.48 10.69
CA THR A 170 12.55 4.87 9.33
C THR A 170 12.19 3.80 8.29
N LEU A 171 12.36 2.53 8.64
CA LEU A 171 12.01 1.41 7.76
C LEU A 171 10.50 1.26 7.57
N VAL A 172 9.72 1.43 8.63
CA VAL A 172 8.24 1.40 8.54
C VAL A 172 7.76 2.55 7.65
N VAL A 173 8.27 3.76 7.83
CA VAL A 173 7.91 4.91 6.98
C VAL A 173 8.30 4.67 5.52
N LEU A 174 9.50 4.14 5.26
CA LEU A 174 9.95 3.83 3.90
C LEU A 174 9.08 2.73 3.25
N ALA A 175 8.71 1.69 4.01
CA ALA A 175 7.84 0.63 3.53
C ALA A 175 6.44 1.16 3.19
N VAL A 176 5.90 2.06 4.01
CA VAL A 176 4.63 2.75 3.73
C VAL A 176 4.73 3.57 2.46
N ILE A 177 5.79 4.39 2.29
CA ILE A 177 5.99 5.19 1.07
C ILE A 177 6.04 4.31 -0.18
N ILE A 178 6.80 3.22 -0.13
CA ILE A 178 6.94 2.31 -1.28
C ILE A 178 5.61 1.62 -1.59
N ALA A 179 4.89 1.14 -0.57
CA ALA A 179 3.57 0.56 -0.75
C ALA A 179 2.60 1.56 -1.41
N THR A 180 2.61 2.81 -0.96
CA THR A 180 1.82 3.91 -1.55
C THR A 180 2.19 4.13 -3.03
N VAL A 181 3.48 4.15 -3.38
CA VAL A 181 3.94 4.36 -4.76
C VAL A 181 3.54 3.20 -5.68
N THR A 182 3.66 1.95 -5.24
CA THR A 182 3.25 0.80 -6.05
C THR A 182 1.76 0.74 -6.31
N ILE A 183 0.94 1.29 -5.41
CA ILE A 183 -0.51 1.34 -5.62
C ILE A 183 -0.88 2.39 -6.68
N ILE A 184 -0.15 3.50 -6.76
CA ILE A 184 -0.40 4.54 -7.77
C ILE A 184 -0.21 4.02 -9.20
N ASP A 185 0.71 3.07 -9.41
CA ASP A 185 0.98 2.46 -10.72
C ASP A 185 0.20 1.15 -10.96
N SER A 186 -0.63 0.74 -10.00
CA SER A 186 -1.41 -0.49 -10.14
C SER A 186 -2.59 -0.31 -11.10
N ASP A 187 -2.90 -1.35 -11.86
CA ASP A 187 -4.14 -1.39 -12.62
C ASP A 187 -5.34 -1.14 -11.68
N PRO A 188 -6.35 -0.36 -12.10
CA PRO A 188 -7.51 -0.14 -11.26
C PRO A 188 -8.15 -1.49 -10.89
N TRP A 189 -8.94 -1.50 -9.82
CA TRP A 189 -9.69 -2.69 -9.40
C TRP A 189 -10.69 -3.19 -10.47
N LEU A 190 -10.89 -2.42 -11.54
CA LEU A 190 -11.76 -2.77 -12.64
C LEU A 190 -11.04 -3.65 -13.67
N PRO A 191 -11.67 -4.74 -14.14
CA PRO A 191 -11.12 -5.56 -15.20
C PRO A 191 -11.03 -4.77 -16.51
N ARG A 192 -9.96 -4.99 -17.26
CA ARG A 192 -9.84 -4.49 -18.63
C ARG A 192 -10.69 -5.34 -19.56
N GLU A 193 -11.53 -4.70 -20.34
CA GLU A 193 -12.38 -5.35 -21.33
C GLU A 193 -12.08 -4.83 -22.74
N ARG A 194 -12.18 -5.73 -23.71
CA ARG A 194 -12.14 -5.38 -25.13
C ARG A 194 -13.57 -5.21 -25.63
N ILE A 195 -13.86 -4.03 -26.16
CA ILE A 195 -15.18 -3.62 -26.62
C ILE A 195 -15.11 -3.53 -28.14
N ASP A 196 -15.78 -4.47 -28.80
CA ASP A 196 -15.88 -4.50 -30.25
C ASP A 196 -17.02 -3.57 -30.70
N ARG A 197 -16.66 -2.58 -31.51
CA ARG A 197 -17.56 -1.56 -32.05
C ARG A 197 -17.87 -1.86 -33.52
N THR A 198 -19.07 -1.51 -33.95
CA THR A 198 -19.48 -1.68 -35.37
C THR A 198 -18.93 -0.58 -36.27
N ASP A 199 -18.71 0.61 -35.72
CA ASP A 199 -18.35 1.84 -36.43
C ASP A 199 -16.86 2.21 -36.34
N ALA A 200 -16.09 1.53 -35.48
CA ALA A 200 -14.71 1.87 -35.16
C ALA A 200 -13.90 0.63 -34.78
N PRO A 201 -12.56 0.68 -34.79
CA PRO A 201 -11.75 -0.41 -34.27
C PRO A 201 -12.08 -0.73 -32.82
N SER A 202 -11.91 -2.00 -32.44
CA SER A 202 -12.12 -2.46 -31.07
C SER A 202 -11.26 -1.68 -30.08
N ILE A 203 -11.85 -1.25 -28.96
CA ILE A 203 -11.18 -0.46 -27.93
C ILE A 203 -10.98 -1.33 -26.69
N THR A 204 -9.83 -1.21 -26.02
CA THR A 204 -9.63 -1.81 -24.69
C THR A 204 -9.79 -0.75 -23.61
N GLY A 205 -10.63 -1.01 -22.63
CA GLY A 205 -10.94 -0.06 -21.56
C GLY A 205 -11.59 -0.71 -20.35
N TYR A 206 -11.92 0.10 -19.35
CA TYR A 206 -12.60 -0.31 -18.14
C TYR A 206 -14.05 0.14 -18.24
N VAL A 207 -14.99 -0.80 -18.13
CA VAL A 207 -16.42 -0.49 -18.16
C VAL A 207 -16.83 0.03 -16.79
N LEU A 208 -17.29 1.28 -16.74
CA LEU A 208 -17.78 1.90 -15.51
C LEU A 208 -19.22 1.51 -15.25
N ASN A 209 -20.06 1.67 -16.27
CA ASN A 209 -21.48 1.42 -16.24
C ASN A 209 -21.94 0.87 -17.60
N ALA A 210 -22.92 -0.03 -17.57
CA ALA A 210 -23.54 -0.65 -18.72
C ALA A 210 -25.06 -0.51 -18.60
N ASP A 211 -25.53 0.74 -18.62
CA ASP A 211 -26.96 1.02 -18.65
C ASP A 211 -27.51 0.79 -20.07
N GLY A 212 -28.80 0.48 -20.18
CA GLY A 212 -29.43 -0.11 -21.38
C GLY A 212 -29.09 0.61 -22.69
N ASP A 213 -28.98 1.94 -22.66
CA ASP A 213 -28.77 2.76 -23.85
C ASP A 213 -27.33 3.25 -24.05
N GLU A 214 -26.52 3.35 -22.99
CA GLU A 214 -25.12 3.80 -23.06
C GLU A 214 -24.14 2.89 -22.30
N LEU A 215 -22.97 2.64 -22.88
CA LEU A 215 -21.84 2.03 -22.19
C LEU A 215 -20.81 3.11 -21.87
N VAL A 216 -20.52 3.31 -20.59
CA VAL A 216 -19.52 4.28 -20.13
C VAL A 216 -18.21 3.55 -19.89
N VAL A 217 -17.16 3.95 -20.61
CA VAL A 217 -15.88 3.24 -20.66
C VAL A 217 -14.74 4.22 -20.43
N VAL A 218 -13.78 3.87 -19.58
CA VAL A 218 -12.49 4.58 -19.51
C VAL A 218 -11.47 3.85 -20.37
N ARG A 219 -10.93 4.50 -21.40
CA ARG A 219 -9.94 3.86 -22.29
C ARG A 219 -8.66 3.52 -21.52
N ALA A 220 -8.13 2.31 -21.69
CA ALA A 220 -6.99 1.85 -20.90
C ALA A 220 -5.71 2.69 -21.13
N GLN A 221 -5.49 3.14 -22.38
CA GLN A 221 -4.30 3.89 -22.79
C GLN A 221 -4.40 5.39 -22.49
N SER A 222 -5.50 6.05 -22.87
CA SER A 222 -5.63 7.51 -22.73
C SER A 222 -6.28 7.94 -21.42
N LYS A 223 -6.86 7.00 -20.65
CA LYS A 223 -7.65 7.26 -19.43
C LYS A 223 -8.83 8.24 -19.63
N GLN A 224 -9.24 8.44 -20.89
CA GLN A 224 -10.40 9.27 -21.23
C GLN A 224 -11.70 8.47 -21.11
N VAL A 225 -12.74 9.13 -20.60
CA VAL A 225 -14.10 8.60 -20.57
C VAL A 225 -14.70 8.67 -21.98
N MET A 226 -15.33 7.58 -22.39
CA MET A 226 -16.10 7.46 -23.63
C MET A 226 -17.47 6.90 -23.32
N ARG A 227 -18.51 7.50 -23.92
CA ARG A 227 -19.88 6.97 -23.91
C ARG A 227 -20.17 6.33 -25.26
N ILE A 228 -20.59 5.08 -25.28
CA ILE A 228 -20.86 4.30 -26.49
C ILE A 228 -22.35 3.94 -26.52
N ALA A 229 -23.08 4.49 -27.50
CA ALA A 229 -24.49 4.20 -27.71
C ALA A 229 -24.72 2.70 -28.03
N ARG A 230 -25.87 2.16 -27.62
CA ARG A 230 -26.25 0.76 -27.86
C ARG A 230 -26.18 0.32 -29.31
N SER A 231 -26.55 1.20 -30.24
CA SER A 231 -26.51 0.95 -31.68
C SER A 231 -25.12 0.61 -32.21
N ASN A 232 -24.06 1.04 -31.50
CA ASN A 232 -22.68 0.90 -31.96
C ASN A 232 -21.95 -0.26 -31.27
N ARG A 233 -22.67 -1.07 -30.49
CA ARG A 233 -22.14 -2.20 -29.70
C ARG A 233 -22.42 -3.54 -30.37
N THR A 234 -21.47 -4.46 -30.27
CA THR A 234 -21.72 -5.88 -30.53
C THR A 234 -22.25 -6.56 -29.25
N ALA A 235 -23.17 -7.52 -29.39
CA ALA A 235 -23.91 -8.13 -28.26
C ALA A 235 -23.02 -8.90 -27.25
N SER A 236 -21.79 -9.24 -27.62
CA SER A 236 -20.88 -10.06 -26.81
C SER A 236 -20.28 -9.35 -25.60
N ALA A 237 -20.26 -8.01 -25.57
CA ALA A 237 -19.64 -7.25 -24.49
C ALA A 237 -20.46 -7.22 -23.18
N LEU A 238 -21.78 -7.38 -23.25
CA LEU A 238 -22.68 -7.16 -22.08
C LEU A 238 -22.72 -8.34 -21.10
N SER A 239 -22.45 -9.57 -21.55
CA SER A 239 -22.66 -10.76 -20.71
C SER A 239 -21.61 -10.93 -19.60
N ARG A 240 -20.40 -10.36 -19.76
CA ARG A 240 -19.31 -10.53 -18.78
C ARG A 240 -19.40 -9.53 -17.63
N VAL A 241 -19.69 -8.27 -17.94
CA VAL A 241 -19.86 -7.19 -16.96
C VAL A 241 -21.03 -7.49 -16.02
N ALA A 242 -22.19 -7.85 -16.57
CA ALA A 242 -23.36 -8.17 -15.76
C ALA A 242 -23.09 -9.36 -14.82
N ALA A 243 -22.35 -10.37 -15.29
CA ALA A 243 -21.99 -11.54 -14.48
C ALA A 243 -20.99 -11.19 -13.35
N SER A 244 -20.01 -10.31 -13.61
CA SER A 244 -19.03 -9.91 -12.57
C SER A 244 -19.66 -9.06 -11.47
N TRP A 245 -20.57 -8.15 -11.80
CA TRP A 245 -21.26 -7.34 -10.79
C TRP A 245 -22.33 -8.12 -10.04
N ALA A 246 -23.08 -9.00 -10.73
CA ALA A 246 -24.07 -9.85 -10.07
C ALA A 246 -23.41 -10.79 -9.04
N SER A 247 -22.23 -11.32 -9.34
CA SER A 247 -21.49 -12.17 -8.39
C SER A 247 -20.95 -11.39 -7.18
N LEU A 248 -20.53 -10.14 -7.37
CA LEU A 248 -20.15 -9.26 -6.26
C LEU A 248 -21.34 -8.85 -5.39
N ALA A 249 -22.49 -8.57 -6.00
CA ALA A 249 -23.71 -8.18 -5.29
C ALA A 249 -24.28 -9.32 -4.42
N VAL A 250 -24.04 -10.58 -4.77
CA VAL A 250 -24.45 -11.74 -3.97
C VAL A 250 -23.57 -11.95 -2.73
N LEU A 251 -22.34 -11.41 -2.72
CA LEU A 251 -21.37 -11.56 -1.63
C LEU A 251 -21.43 -10.41 -0.61
N ALA A 252 -22.09 -9.29 -0.94
CA ALA A 252 -22.26 -8.13 -0.09
C ALA A 252 -23.58 -8.20 0.71
#